data_AF-A0A3B0JAK3-F1
#
_entry.id   AF-A0A3B0JAK3-F1
#
_cell.length_a   1.000
_cell.length_b   1.000
_cell.length_c   1.000
_cell.angle_alpha   90.00
_cell.angle_beta   90.00
_cell.angle_gamma   90.00
#
_symmetry.space_group_name_H-M   'P 1'
#
loop_
_entity.id
_entity.type
_entity.pdbx_description
1 polymer ?
#
loop_
_entity_poly.entity_id
_entity_poly.type
_entity_poly.pdbx_seq_one_letter_code
_entity_poly.pdbx_strand_id
1 'polypeptide(L)'
;MTNRPLLNTTTELDPSFYSANTKQDDEIDLFELISILYQSKLLIAIFVAVLSATAFCWSLFLPEKWASKAMIVQPTAQETFKLNEFLSQLRVMDVETNIDAEQVYVKFLDAYRSQLLQENFLKSSDYFQQLVKSTESLSLEREQ
;
A
#
# COMPACT_ATOMS: atom_id res chain seq x y z
N MET A 1 -80.09 6.91 9.08
CA MET A 1 -79.25 5.83 8.51
C MET A 1 -79.23 6.06 7.00
N THR A 2 -78.16 6.45 6.30
CA THR A 2 -76.73 6.49 6.58
C THR A 2 -76.16 7.46 5.54
N ASN A 3 -75.43 8.49 5.97
CA ASN A 3 -74.70 9.38 5.08
C ASN A 3 -73.57 8.59 4.41
N ARG A 4 -73.51 8.61 3.07
CA ARG A 4 -72.31 8.23 2.32
C ARG A 4 -71.93 9.39 1.42
N PRO A 5 -70.76 10.02 1.61
CA PRO A 5 -70.31 11.08 0.72
C PRO A 5 -69.97 10.48 -0.65
N LEU A 6 -70.54 11.07 -1.69
CA LEU A 6 -70.16 10.82 -3.07
C LEU A 6 -68.75 11.40 -3.27
N LEU A 7 -67.77 10.54 -3.54
CA LEU A 7 -66.45 10.99 -4.00
C LEU A 7 -66.65 11.54 -5.42
N ASN A 8 -66.67 12.85 -5.58
CA ASN A 8 -66.63 13.47 -6.88
C ASN A 8 -65.19 13.42 -7.41
N THR A 9 -65.04 12.80 -8.57
CA THR A 9 -63.84 12.81 -9.40
C THR A 9 -63.59 14.23 -9.91
N THR A 10 -62.67 14.95 -9.26
CA THR A 10 -61.73 15.92 -9.84
C THR A 10 -60.68 16.21 -8.76
N THR A 11 -59.70 15.34 -8.60
CA THR A 11 -58.44 15.72 -7.93
C THR A 11 -57.60 16.37 -9.01
N GLU A 12 -57.86 17.66 -9.27
CA GLU A 12 -56.85 18.49 -9.92
C GLU A 12 -55.62 18.45 -9.01
N LEU A 13 -54.57 17.75 -9.47
CA LEU A 13 -53.26 17.89 -8.89
C LEU A 13 -52.84 19.32 -9.14
N ASP A 14 -52.87 20.13 -8.09
CA ASP A 14 -52.39 21.50 -8.11
C ASP A 14 -50.92 21.52 -8.57
N PRO A 15 -50.61 22.03 -9.77
CA PRO A 15 -49.26 22.02 -10.32
C PRO A 15 -48.32 22.98 -9.58
N SER A 16 -48.83 23.76 -8.62
CA SER A 16 -48.02 24.68 -7.80
C SER A 16 -47.04 23.97 -6.87
N PHE A 17 -47.22 22.67 -6.58
CA PHE A 17 -46.29 21.93 -5.73
C PHE A 17 -44.91 21.64 -6.37
N TYR A 18 -44.76 21.77 -7.69
CA TYR A 18 -43.46 21.65 -8.38
C TYR A 18 -42.85 22.98 -8.80
N SER A 19 -43.51 24.11 -8.54
CA SER A 19 -42.89 25.42 -8.71
C SER A 19 -42.06 25.77 -7.46
N ALA A 20 -41.04 24.95 -7.20
CA ALA A 20 -39.84 25.49 -6.56
C ALA A 20 -39.42 26.68 -7.42
N ASN A 21 -39.35 27.86 -6.82
CA ASN A 21 -38.86 29.08 -7.46
C ASN A 21 -37.41 28.82 -7.93
N THR A 22 -37.25 28.25 -9.11
CA THR A 22 -35.99 28.20 -9.83
C THR A 22 -35.90 29.51 -10.61
N LYS A 23 -35.71 30.62 -9.88
CA LYS A 23 -34.93 31.71 -10.45
C LYS A 23 -33.51 31.16 -10.54
N GLN A 24 -33.23 30.52 -11.66
CA GLN A 24 -31.87 30.18 -12.07
C GLN A 24 -31.22 31.49 -12.50
N ASP A 25 -30.63 32.18 -11.54
CA ASP A 25 -29.43 32.95 -11.81
C ASP A 25 -28.35 31.90 -12.10
N ASP A 26 -28.10 31.66 -13.39
CA ASP A 26 -27.26 30.57 -13.93
C ASP A 26 -25.75 30.81 -13.70
N GLU A 27 -25.41 31.76 -12.82
CA GLU A 27 -24.05 32.12 -12.43
C GLU A 27 -23.86 31.79 -10.94
N ILE A 28 -22.81 31.01 -10.63
CA ILE A 28 -22.39 30.75 -9.26
C ILE A 28 -21.78 32.03 -8.68
N ASP A 29 -22.44 32.63 -7.70
CA ASP A 29 -21.87 33.75 -6.93
C ASP A 29 -20.84 33.24 -5.91
N LEU A 30 -19.56 33.50 -6.21
CA LEU A 30 -18.44 33.10 -5.37
C LEU A 30 -18.42 33.83 -4.03
N PHE A 31 -18.93 35.06 -3.97
CA PHE A 31 -18.92 35.85 -2.74
C PHE A 31 -19.97 35.36 -1.75
N GLU A 32 -21.14 34.96 -2.25
CA GLU A 32 -22.18 34.31 -1.45
C GLU A 32 -21.66 33.00 -0.84
N LEU A 33 -20.99 32.18 -1.65
CA LEU A 33 -20.39 30.93 -1.17
C LEU A 33 -19.34 31.17 -0.07
N ILE A 34 -18.45 32.16 -0.24
CA ILE A 34 -17.44 32.52 0.77
C ILE A 34 -18.11 33.03 2.05
N SER A 35 -19.20 33.79 1.94
CA SER A 35 -19.97 34.28 3.09
C SER A 35 -20.59 33.12 3.88
N ILE A 36 -21.18 32.15 3.18
CA ILE A 36 -21.74 30.92 3.79
C ILE A 36 -20.63 30.09 4.45
N LEU A 37 -19.47 29.97 3.80
CA LEU A 37 -18.29 29.29 4.35
C LEU A 37 -17.79 29.97 5.63
N TYR A 38 -17.77 31.30 5.65
CA TYR A 38 -17.34 32.07 6.82
C TYR A 38 -18.34 31.99 7.98
N GLN A 39 -19.64 32.01 7.67
CA GLN A 39 -20.71 31.84 8.67
C GLN A 39 -20.68 30.44 9.31
N SER A 40 -20.33 29.41 8.52
CA SER A 40 -20.27 28.01 8.96
C SER A 40 -18.86 27.56 9.41
N LYS A 41 -17.93 28.49 9.67
CA LYS A 41 -16.53 28.20 10.04
C LYS A 41 -16.34 27.18 11.16
N LEU A 42 -17.26 27.12 12.12
CA LEU A 42 -17.21 26.17 13.23
C LEU A 42 -17.56 24.75 12.77
N LEU A 43 -18.58 24.59 11.93
CA LEU A 43 -18.97 23.31 11.35
C LEU A 43 -17.83 22.75 10.49
N ILE A 44 -17.23 23.60 9.65
CA ILE A 44 -16.08 23.23 8.83
C ILE A 44 -14.89 22.83 9.71
N ALA A 45 -14.59 23.60 10.76
CA ALA A 45 -13.51 23.27 11.70
C ALA A 45 -13.73 21.92 12.39
N ILE A 46 -14.96 21.61 12.83
CA ILE A 46 -15.30 20.30 13.41
C ILE A 46 -15.11 19.19 12.39
N PHE A 47 -15.63 19.36 11.17
CA PHE A 47 -15.53 18.33 10.14
C PHE A 47 -14.07 18.02 9.78
N VAL A 48 -13.25 19.06 9.60
CA VAL A 48 -11.81 18.93 9.36
C VAL A 48 -11.12 18.27 10.56
N ALA A 49 -11.48 18.63 11.79
CA ALA A 49 -10.93 18.02 12.99
C ALA A 49 -11.27 16.52 13.09
N VAL A 50 -12.50 16.12 12.78
CA VAL A 50 -12.92 14.71 12.78
C VAL A 50 -12.19 13.92 11.68
N LEU A 51 -12.07 14.49 10.48
CA LEU A 51 -11.38 13.83 9.37
C LEU A 51 -9.88 13.65 9.68
N SER A 52 -9.25 14.69 10.21
CA SER A 52 -7.86 14.68 10.64
C SER A 52 -7.62 13.69 11.78
N ALA A 53 -8.49 13.67 12.80
CA ALA A 53 -8.43 12.71 13.90
C ALA A 53 -8.57 11.27 13.39
N THR A 54 -9.48 11.04 12.43
CA THR A 54 -9.67 9.71 11.83
C THR A 54 -8.43 9.29 11.03
N ALA A 55 -7.86 10.18 10.21
CA ALA A 55 -6.64 9.92 9.45
C ALA A 55 -5.44 9.68 10.37
N PHE A 56 -5.33 10.44 11.46
CA PHE A 56 -4.28 10.28 12.46
C PHE A 56 -4.39 8.93 13.17
N CYS A 57 -5.58 8.57 13.65
CA CYS A 57 -5.85 7.24 14.19
C CYS A 57 -5.47 6.16 13.18
N TRP A 58 -5.91 6.28 11.92
CA TRP A 58 -5.61 5.32 10.87
C TRP A 58 -4.11 5.18 10.62
N SER A 59 -3.37 6.29 10.61
CA SER A 59 -1.91 6.30 10.44
C SER A 59 -1.17 5.51 11.53
N LEU A 60 -1.69 5.49 12.76
CA LEU A 60 -1.08 4.73 13.85
C LEU A 60 -1.33 3.21 13.74
N PHE A 61 -2.36 2.79 12.99
CA PHE A 61 -2.62 1.37 12.76
C PHE A 61 -1.78 0.76 11.63
N LEU A 62 -1.10 1.56 10.81
CA LEU A 62 -0.29 1.05 9.71
C LEU A 62 1.06 0.54 10.22
N PRO A 63 1.39 -0.75 10.05
CA PRO A 63 2.74 -1.23 10.35
C PRO A 63 3.73 -0.64 9.36
N GLU A 64 4.82 -0.06 9.87
CA GLU A 64 5.89 0.51 9.05
C GLU A 64 6.57 -0.61 8.23
N LYS A 65 6.53 -0.48 6.90
CA LYS A 65 7.21 -1.39 5.98
C LYS A 65 8.51 -0.76 5.51
N TRP A 66 9.62 -1.27 6.02
CA TRP A 66 10.97 -0.84 5.60
C TRP A 66 11.44 -1.72 4.43
N ALA A 67 11.85 -1.08 3.33
CA ALA A 67 12.42 -1.76 2.17
C ALA A 67 13.89 -1.35 2.02
N SER A 68 14.80 -2.34 2.06
CA SER A 68 16.22 -2.12 1.78
C SER A 68 16.52 -2.40 0.31
N LYS A 69 17.27 -1.52 -0.35
CA LYS A 69 17.69 -1.67 -1.74
C LYS A 69 19.22 -1.73 -1.82
N ALA A 70 19.73 -2.78 -2.45
CA ALA A 70 21.14 -2.94 -2.77
C ALA A 70 21.35 -3.01 -4.28
N MET A 71 22.48 -2.49 -4.76
CA MET A 71 22.89 -2.59 -6.17
C MET A 71 24.08 -3.54 -6.27
N ILE A 72 23.94 -4.60 -7.06
CA ILE A 72 24.97 -5.63 -7.23
C ILE A 72 25.77 -5.30 -8.49
N VAL A 73 27.02 -4.91 -8.32
CA VAL A 73 27.97 -4.62 -9.41
C VAL A 73 28.89 -5.81 -9.67
N GLN A 74 29.50 -5.86 -10.84
CA GLN A 74 30.49 -6.90 -11.17
C GLN A 74 31.71 -6.76 -10.24
N PRO A 75 32.30 -7.89 -9.81
CA PRO A 75 33.45 -7.87 -8.92
C PRO A 75 34.67 -7.29 -9.64
N THR A 76 35.42 -6.45 -8.93
CA THR A 76 36.65 -5.84 -9.47
C THR A 76 37.80 -6.86 -9.45
N ALA A 77 38.77 -6.73 -10.36
CA ALA A 77 39.93 -7.64 -10.45
C ALA A 77 40.74 -7.80 -9.14
N GLN A 78 40.68 -6.81 -8.25
CA GLN A 78 41.29 -6.88 -6.92
C GLN A 78 40.51 -7.81 -5.97
N GLU A 79 39.19 -7.88 -6.10
CA GLU A 79 38.30 -8.73 -5.28
C GLU A 79 38.38 -10.20 -5.71
N THR A 80 38.64 -10.44 -7.00
CA THR A 80 38.83 -11.79 -7.56
C THR A 80 40.28 -12.27 -7.53
N PHE A 81 41.21 -11.49 -6.98
CA PHE A 81 42.65 -11.82 -7.00
C PHE A 81 42.94 -13.20 -6.38
N LYS A 82 42.37 -13.49 -5.21
CA LYS A 82 42.55 -14.77 -4.51
C LYS A 82 41.97 -15.95 -5.29
N LEU A 83 40.84 -15.72 -5.98
CA LEU A 83 40.24 -16.74 -6.85
C LEU A 83 41.17 -17.04 -8.03
N ASN A 84 41.70 -15.99 -8.67
CA ASN A 84 42.63 -16.13 -9.79
C ASN A 84 43.93 -16.83 -9.38
N GLU A 85 44.45 -16.55 -8.18
CA GLU A 85 45.61 -17.25 -7.62
C GLU A 85 45.33 -18.75 -7.46
N PHE A 86 44.19 -19.10 -6.88
CA PHE A 86 43.78 -20.50 -6.71
C PHE A 86 43.56 -21.21 -8.06
N LEU A 87 42.89 -20.57 -9.01
CA LEU A 87 42.70 -21.11 -10.36
C LEU A 87 44.03 -21.29 -11.10
N SER A 88 45.00 -20.41 -10.86
CA SER A 88 46.36 -20.54 -11.39
C SER A 88 47.07 -21.75 -10.78
N GLN A 89 46.96 -21.96 -9.46
CA GLN A 89 47.50 -23.15 -8.79
C GLN A 89 46.85 -24.45 -9.29
N LEU A 90 45.54 -24.44 -9.53
CA LEU A 90 44.82 -25.59 -10.13
C LEU A 90 45.27 -25.86 -11.57
N ARG A 91 45.50 -24.80 -12.36
CA ARG A 91 46.03 -24.91 -13.74
C ARG A 91 47.44 -25.48 -13.76
N VAL A 92 48.27 -25.14 -12.78
CA VAL A 92 49.62 -25.73 -12.61
C VAL A 92 49.53 -27.24 -12.30
N MET A 93 48.43 -27.69 -11.71
CA MET A 93 48.12 -29.11 -11.49
C MET A 93 47.38 -29.78 -12.66
N ASP A 94 47.41 -29.19 -13.86
CA ASP A 94 46.77 -29.68 -15.09
C ASP A 94 45.23 -29.74 -15.06
N VAL A 95 44.59 -29.01 -14.14
CA VAL A 95 43.14 -28.84 -14.10
C VAL A 95 42.76 -27.56 -14.86
N GLU A 96 42.23 -27.69 -16.08
CA GLU A 96 41.75 -26.55 -16.86
C GLU A 96 40.45 -25.97 -16.26
N THR A 97 40.59 -24.94 -15.43
CA THR A 97 39.46 -24.10 -15.01
C THR A 97 39.58 -22.70 -15.63
N ASN A 98 38.77 -22.44 -16.66
CA ASN A 98 38.62 -21.11 -17.25
C ASN A 98 37.43 -20.38 -16.60
N ILE A 99 37.57 -20.06 -15.31
CA ILE A 99 36.56 -19.31 -14.55
C ILE A 99 36.96 -17.84 -14.59
N ASP A 100 36.11 -17.02 -15.19
CA ASP A 100 36.28 -15.56 -15.27
C ASP A 100 35.39 -14.83 -14.24
N ALA A 101 35.76 -13.59 -13.91
CA ALA A 101 35.01 -12.73 -12.98
C ALA A 101 33.54 -12.53 -13.41
N GLU A 102 33.30 -12.44 -14.73
CA GLU A 102 31.95 -12.34 -15.30
C GLU A 102 31.13 -13.61 -15.06
N GLN A 103 31.74 -14.79 -15.24
CA GLN A 103 31.05 -16.07 -15.04
C GLN A 103 30.68 -16.30 -13.58
N VAL A 104 31.51 -15.85 -12.64
CA VAL A 104 31.19 -15.88 -11.20
C VAL A 104 30.01 -14.95 -10.89
N TYR A 105 29.99 -13.76 -11.48
CA TYR A 105 28.89 -12.80 -11.33
C TYR A 105 27.57 -13.35 -11.86
N VAL A 106 27.56 -13.96 -13.05
CA VAL A 106 26.36 -14.59 -13.64
C VAL A 106 25.87 -15.74 -12.77
N LYS A 107 26.76 -16.62 -12.31
CA LYS A 107 26.39 -17.71 -11.39
C LYS A 107 25.81 -17.20 -10.07
N PHE A 108 26.36 -16.12 -9.53
CA PHE A 108 25.82 -15.47 -8.34
C PHE A 108 24.40 -14.95 -8.60
N LEU A 109 24.17 -14.29 -9.74
CA LEU A 109 22.87 -13.74 -10.09
C LEU A 109 21.81 -14.84 -10.28
N ASP A 110 22.18 -15.96 -10.89
CA ASP A 110 21.30 -17.13 -11.05
C ASP A 110 20.96 -17.76 -9.70
N ALA A 111 21.95 -17.92 -8.82
CA ALA A 111 21.72 -18.42 -7.45
C ALA A 111 20.84 -17.46 -6.64
N TYR A 112 21.09 -16.16 -6.73
CA TYR A 112 20.31 -15.13 -6.03
C TYR A 112 18.84 -15.10 -6.46
N ARG A 113 18.56 -15.30 -7.75
CA ARG A 113 17.21 -15.33 -8.31
C ARG A 113 16.48 -16.66 -8.09
N SER A 114 17.19 -17.70 -7.65
CA SER A 114 16.60 -19.02 -7.43
C SER A 114 15.62 -18.99 -6.26
N GLN A 115 14.36 -19.30 -6.53
CA GLN A 115 13.29 -19.37 -5.52
C GLN A 115 13.61 -20.41 -4.43
N LEU A 116 14.18 -21.55 -4.81
CA LEU A 116 14.55 -22.61 -3.87
C LEU A 116 15.62 -22.12 -2.88
N LEU A 117 16.60 -21.35 -3.35
CA LEU A 117 17.68 -20.85 -2.50
C LEU A 117 17.17 -19.73 -1.59
N GLN A 118 16.30 -18.87 -2.10
CA GLN A 118 15.60 -17.86 -1.28
C GLN A 118 14.76 -18.51 -0.18
N GLU A 119 13.99 -19.55 -0.50
CA GLU A 119 13.17 -20.26 0.47
C GLU A 119 14.03 -20.92 1.56
N ASN A 120 15.10 -21.61 1.17
CA ASN A 120 16.02 -22.23 2.11
C ASN A 120 16.71 -21.18 2.99
N PHE A 121 17.14 -20.06 2.41
CA PHE A 121 17.71 -18.94 3.16
C PHE A 121 16.70 -18.37 4.17
N LEU A 122 15.46 -18.12 3.76
CA LEU A 122 14.41 -17.60 4.63
C LEU A 122 14.13 -18.57 5.78
N LYS A 123 13.98 -19.87 5.52
CA LYS A 123 13.78 -20.88 6.56
C LYS A 123 14.95 -20.99 7.54
N SER A 124 16.17 -20.80 7.04
CA SER A 124 17.38 -20.84 7.86
C SER A 124 17.63 -19.57 8.67
N SER A 125 16.93 -18.47 8.37
CA SER A 125 17.16 -17.19 9.02
C SER A 125 16.49 -17.15 10.40
N ASP A 126 17.26 -16.77 11.42
CA ASP A 126 16.77 -16.56 12.78
C ASP A 126 15.59 -15.58 12.83
N TYR A 127 15.61 -14.56 11.97
CA TYR A 127 14.54 -13.56 11.89
C TYR A 127 13.20 -14.20 11.47
N PHE A 128 13.22 -15.06 10.45
CA PHE A 128 12.02 -15.73 9.97
C PHE A 128 11.49 -16.73 10.99
N GLN A 129 12.37 -17.48 11.65
CA GLN A 129 11.97 -18.42 12.71
C GLN A 129 11.33 -17.69 13.89
N GLN A 130 11.87 -16.54 14.30
CA GLN A 130 11.27 -15.69 15.33
C GLN A 130 9.90 -15.14 14.90
N LEU A 131 9.74 -14.77 13.63
CA LEU A 131 8.47 -14.27 13.09
C LEU A 131 7.38 -15.36 13.05
N VAL A 132 7.74 -16.58 12.64
CA VAL A 132 6.80 -17.72 12.68
C VAL A 132 6.39 -18.00 14.12
N LYS A 133 7.35 -18.09 15.04
CA LYS A 133 7.09 -18.35 16.46
C LYS A 133 6.20 -17.27 17.10
N SER A 134 6.44 -15.99 16.80
CA SER A 134 5.61 -14.90 17.34
C SER A 134 4.19 -14.91 16.78
N THR A 135 4.04 -15.25 15.49
CA THR A 135 2.74 -15.39 14.83
C THR A 135 1.96 -16.57 15.41
N GLU A 136 2.61 -17.71 15.64
CA GLU A 136 2.01 -18.88 16.27
C GLU A 136 1.55 -18.55 17.71
N SER A 137 2.39 -17.90 18.53
CA SER A 137 1.99 -17.49 19.88
C SER A 137 0.82 -16.49 19.89
N LEU A 138 0.79 -15.56 18.94
CA LEU A 138 -0.30 -14.59 18.80
C LEU A 138 -1.62 -15.27 18.39
N SER A 139 -1.57 -16.31 17.57
CA SER A 139 -2.77 -17.06 17.17
C SER A 139 -3.36 -17.88 18.32
N LEU A 140 -2.52 -18.46 19.18
CA LEU A 140 -2.94 -19.24 20.33
C LEU A 140 -3.57 -18.37 21.44
N GLU A 141 -3.13 -17.12 21.58
CA GLU A 141 -3.70 -16.16 22.54
C GLU A 141 -5.07 -15.60 22.09
N ARG A 142 -5.41 -15.68 20.79
CA ARG A 142 -6.72 -15.25 20.27
C ARG A 142 -7.81 -16.32 20.34
N GLU A 143 -7.44 -17.58 20.59
CA GLU A 143 -8.38 -18.70 20.70
C GLU A 143 -8.74 -19.06 22.15
N GLN A 144 -8.21 -18.34 23.15
CA GLN A 144 -8.57 -18.43 24.57
C GLN A 144 -9.41 -17.23 25.01
#